data_AF-A0A6M0J1Q1-F1
#
_entry.id   AF-A0A6M0J1Q1-F1
#
_cell.length_a   1.000
_cell.length_b   1.000
_cell.length_c   1.000
_cell.angle_alpha   90.00
_cell.angle_beta   90.00
_cell.angle_gamma   90.00
#
_symmetry.space_group_name_H-M   'P 1'
#
loop_
_entity.id
_entity.type
_entity.pdbx_description
1 polymer ?
#
loop_
_entity_poly.entity_id
_entity_poly.type
_entity_poly.pdbx_seq_one_letter_code
_entity_poly.pdbx_strand_id
1 'polypeptide(L)' 'MTNKGFTINERGQLNRFAIEPKIYIDETPRTGFTEYAEKLNGRLAMIGFISLIALEVFTGHGLIGWLTSF' A
#
# COMPACT_ATOMS: atom_id res chain seq x y z
N MET A 1 14.80 -19.20 17.30
CA MET A 1 14.04 -19.83 18.40
C MET A 1 13.08 -20.83 17.76
N THR A 2 13.38 -22.12 17.84
CA THR A 2 12.61 -23.17 17.17
C THR A 2 11.24 -23.32 17.83
N ASN A 3 10.17 -23.05 17.10
CA ASN A 3 8.80 -23.35 17.52
C ASN A 3 8.63 -24.88 17.53
N LYS A 4 8.93 -25.53 18.66
CA LYS A 4 8.72 -26.96 18.85
C LYS A 4 7.30 -27.14 19.38
N GLY A 5 6.43 -27.76 18.57
CA GLY A 5 5.07 -28.16 18.96
C GLY A 5 5.01 -29.29 19.98
N PHE A 6 6.11 -29.52 20.70
CA PHE A 6 6.15 -30.51 21.76
C PHE A 6 7.20 -30.16 22.82
N THR A 7 6.86 -30.40 24.08
CA THR A 7 7.78 -30.34 25.23
C THR A 7 7.77 -31.68 25.96
N ILE A 8 8.92 -32.07 26.52
CA ILE A 8 9.03 -33.27 27.37
C ILE A 8 9.17 -32.81 28.82
N ASN A 9 8.34 -33.35 29.71
CA ASN A 9 8.45 -33.09 31.14
C ASN A 9 9.54 -33.97 31.76
N GLU A 10 10.04 -33.57 32.93
CA GLU A 10 11.01 -34.32 33.76
C GLU A 10 10.54 -35.73 34.14
N ARG A 11 9.23 -35.99 34.03
CA ARG A 11 8.59 -37.29 34.24
C ARG A 11 8.50 -38.15 32.96
N GLY A 12 9.17 -37.75 31.88
CA GLY A 12 9.16 -38.45 30.59
C GLY A 12 7.86 -38.33 29.80
N GLN A 13 6.95 -37.45 30.22
CA GLN A 13 5.66 -37.25 29.55
C GLN A 13 5.81 -36.29 28.38
N LEU A 14 5.20 -36.63 27.24
CA LEU A 14 5.20 -35.84 26.02
C LEU A 14 3.94 -34.96 25.94
N ASN A 15 4.11 -33.65 25.94
CA ASN A 15 3.04 -32.70 25.67
C ASN A 15 3.14 -32.26 24.20
N ARG A 16 2.17 -32.63 23.36
CA ARG A 16 2.09 -32.17 21.97
C ARG A 16 1.06 -31.03 21.88
N PHE A 17 1.52 -29.84 21.50
CA PHE A 17 0.67 -28.67 21.31
C PHE A 17 0.46 -28.45 19.81
N ALA A 18 -0.75 -28.04 19.43
CA ALA A 18 -1.01 -27.61 18.06
C ALA A 18 -0.20 -26.34 17.78
N ILE A 19 0.73 -26.40 16.83
CA ILE A 19 1.42 -25.21 16.34
C ILE A 19 0.48 -24.56 15.34
N GLU A 20 0.04 -23.35 15.63
CA GLU A 20 -0.77 -22.60 14.69
C GLU A 20 0.02 -22.36 13.39
N PRO A 21 -0.54 -22.71 12.22
CA PRO A 21 0.08 -22.34 10.96
C PRO A 21 0.07 -20.83 10.86
N LYS A 22 1.24 -20.20 10.73
CA LYS A 22 1.29 -18.79 10.37
C LYS A 22 0.62 -18.61 9.01
N ILE A 23 -0.43 -17.79 8.98
CA ILE A 23 -1.10 -17.41 7.74
C ILE A 23 -0.12 -16.55 6.95
N TYR A 24 0.38 -17.08 5.83
CA TYR A 24 1.15 -16.28 4.89
C TYR A 24 0.15 -15.63 3.94
N ILE A 25 0.03 -14.32 4.03
CA ILE A 25 -0.64 -13.53 3.01
C ILE A 25 0.36 -13.46 1.86
N ASP A 26 0.11 -14.22 0.80
CA ASP A 26 0.89 -14.11 -0.43
C ASP A 26 0.54 -12.76 -1.05
N GLU A 27 1.41 -11.77 -0.86
CA GLU A 27 1.21 -10.39 -1.34
C GLU A 27 1.32 -10.28 -2.87
N THR A 28 1.41 -11.39 -3.62
CA THR A 28 1.56 -11.35 -5.07
C THR A 28 0.33 -10.72 -5.73
N PRO A 29 0.40 -9.44 -6.17
CA PRO A 29 -0.68 -8.83 -6.90
C PRO A 29 -0.44 -9.23 -8.35
N ARG A 30 -0.94 -10.41 -8.73
CA ARG A 30 -1.06 -10.79 -10.13
C ARG A 30 -2.04 -9.83 -10.77
N THR A 31 -1.48 -8.79 -11.39
CA THR A 31 -2.09 -7.88 -12.36
C THR A 31 -3.32 -7.08 -11.88
N GLY A 32 -3.17 -5.74 -11.85
CA GLY A 32 -4.28 -4.79 -11.61
C GLY A 32 -4.21 -4.12 -10.22
N PHE A 33 -4.21 -2.78 -10.23
CA PHE A 33 -4.29 -1.87 -9.07
C PHE A 33 -3.61 -2.37 -7.79
N THR A 34 -2.28 -2.41 -7.80
CA THR A 34 -1.50 -2.67 -6.59
C THR A 34 -1.57 -1.44 -5.68
N GLU A 35 -1.50 -1.61 -4.36
CA GLU A 35 -1.44 -0.47 -3.43
C GLU A 35 -0.33 0.53 -3.81
N TYR A 36 0.76 0.02 -4.38
CA TYR A 36 1.85 0.84 -4.88
C TYR A 36 1.41 1.73 -6.07
N ALA A 37 0.70 1.16 -7.04
CA ALA A 37 0.19 1.90 -8.19
C ALA A 37 -0.84 2.96 -7.77
N GLU A 38 -1.71 2.66 -6.81
CA GLU A 38 -2.68 3.62 -6.27
C GLU A 38 -2.00 4.79 -5.55
N LYS A 39 -1.01 4.49 -4.69
CA LYS A 39 -0.24 5.54 -3.99
C LYS A 39 0.57 6.39 -4.97
N LEU A 40 1.11 5.79 -6.03
CA LEU A 40 1.85 6.52 -7.07
C LEU A 40 0.92 7.46 -7.85
N ASN A 41 -0.20 6.94 -8.35
CA ASN A 41 -1.18 7.73 -9.10
C ASN A 41 -1.78 8.85 -8.25
N GLY A 42 -2.07 8.59 -6.97
CA GLY A 42 -2.57 9.61 -6.04
C GLY A 42 -1.58 10.76 -5.84
N ARG A 43 -0.27 10.48 -5.73
CA ARG A 43 0.76 11.53 -5.61
C ARG A 43 0.89 12.36 -6.88
N LEU A 44 0.88 11.72 -8.04
CA LEU A 44 0.92 12.40 -9.33
C LEU A 44 -0.29 13.33 -9.51
N ALA A 45 -1.48 12.88 -9.10
CA ALA A 45 -2.68 13.71 -9.12
C ALA A 45 -2.58 14.94 -8.20
N MET A 46 -2.07 14.78 -6.97
CA MET A 46 -1.86 15.91 -6.06
C MET A 46 -0.88 16.94 -6.63
N ILE A 47 0.23 16.50 -7.23
CA ILE A 47 1.21 17.38 -7.87
C ILE A 47 0.59 18.10 -9.07
N GLY A 48 -0.16 17.39 -9.91
CA GLY A 48 -0.88 17.97 -11.05
C GLY A 48 -1.85 19.06 -10.61
N PHE A 49 -2.62 18.81 -9.55
CA PHE A 49 -3.57 19.78 -9.00
C PHE A 49 -2.88 21.05 -8.46
N ILE A 50 -1.81 20.88 -7.69
CA ILE A 50 -1.04 22.02 -7.15
C ILE A 50 -0.39 22.82 -8.28
N SER A 51 0.17 22.14 -9.29
CA SER A 51 0.74 22.81 -10.46
C SER A 51 -0.31 23.61 -11.23
N LEU A 52 -1.55 23.12 -11.30
CA LEU A 52 -2.66 23.78 -11.98
C LEU A 52 -3.06 25.07 -11.25
N ILE A 53 -3.18 25.01 -9.92
CA ILE A 53 -3.43 26.20 -9.07
C ILE A 53 -2.29 27.21 -9.20
N ALA A 54 -1.04 26.75 -9.15
CA ALA A 54 0.12 27.64 -9.29
C ALA A 54 0.10 28.36 -10.65
N LEU A 55 -0.19 27.63 -11.72
CA LEU A 55 -0.29 28.19 -13.07
C LEU A 55 -1.43 29.22 -13.16
N GLU A 56 -2.59 28.95 -12.56
CA GLU A 56 -3.70 29.89 -12.49
C GLU A 56 -3.31 31.20 -11.77
N VAL A 57 -2.57 31.10 -10.66
CA VAL A 57 -2.07 32.28 -9.92
C VAL A 57 -1.05 33.08 -10.73
N PHE A 58 -0.10 32.42 -11.41
CA PHE A 58 0.91 33.10 -12.21
C PHE A 58 0.36 33.73 -13.50
N THR A 59 -0.64 33.11 -14.11
CA THR A 59 -1.19 33.56 -15.40
C THR A 59 -2.29 34.61 -15.22
N GLY A 60 -2.90 34.70 -14.02
CA GLY A 60 -3.94 35.69 -13.68
C GLY A 60 -5.26 35.55 -14.46
N HIS A 61 -5.28 34.68 -15.47
CA HIS A 61 -6.43 34.20 -16.22
C HIS A 61 -6.40 32.67 -16.07
N GLY A 62 -7.41 32.08 -15.43
CA GLY A 62 -7.45 30.63 -15.23
C GLY A 62 -7.31 29.89 -16.56
N LEU A 63 -6.81 28.64 -16.52
CA LEU A 63 -6.70 27.78 -17.71
C LEU A 63 -8.01 27.69 -18.52
N ILE A 64 -9.15 27.83 -17.86
CA ILE A 64 -10.48 27.94 -18.50
C ILE A 64 -10.60 29.20 -19.36
N GLY A 65 -10.07 30.34 -18.92
CA GLY A 65 -10.04 31.59 -19.67
C GLY A 65 -9.15 31.51 -20.92
N TRP A 66 -7.99 30.84 -20.83
CA TRP A 66 -7.13 30.61 -22.00
C TRP A 66 -7.74 29.61 -22.99
N LEU A 67 -8.35 28.51 -22.51
CA LEU A 67 -9.02 27.51 -23.36
C LEU A 67 -10.34 28.02 -23.98
N THR A 68 -11.04 28.95 -23.31
CA THR A 68 -12.27 29.59 -23.81
C THR A 68 -11.97 30.83 -24.67
N SER A 69 -10.78 31.40 -24.58
CA SER A 69 -10.33 32.54 -25.40
C SER A 69 -9.79 32.10 -26.77
N PHE A 70 -9.84 30.81 -27.09
CA PHE A 70 -9.51 30.27 -28.42
C PHE A 70 -10.78 29.97 -29.22
#